data_AF-A0AAJ0BPW8-F1
#
_entry.id   AF-A0AAJ0BPW8-F1
#
_cell.length_a   1.000
_cell.length_b   1.000
_cell.length_c   1.000
_cell.angle_alpha   90.00
_cell.angle_beta   90.00
_cell.angle_gamma   90.00
#
_symmetry.space_group_name_H-M   'P 1'
#
loop_
_entity.id
_entity.type
_entity.pdbx_description
1 polymer ?
#
loop_
_entity_poly.entity_id
_entity_poly.type
_entity_poly.pdbx_seq_one_letter_code
_entity_poly.pdbx_strand_id
1 'polypeptide(L)'
;MVSLKLLYLAGIAVSTTGATAQTSTGLRYMPFGDSITEIVCWRAKLWEKLQDTEWATVDWVGSGTTENNCQDTKYDRDNEGHSGFLAIDIANKKQLVGWLEKNPADVITMHLGTNDIAQQNKPVNDIIAAFTTLLEVMRTSNPRMKIVVAQIIPMGLGNFNTQIEALNKAIIPWATEKNSTESPIWVVDQYTGFSSTDLRDGVHPNASGDDKMVEVWYPALVHAFEVAAADKAAVVARQFVA
;
A
#
# COMPACT_ATOMS: atom_id res chain seq x y z
N MET A 1 70.81 3.09 40.20
CA MET A 1 69.81 3.98 39.59
C MET A 1 68.70 3.13 39.03
N VAL A 2 67.48 3.43 39.46
CA VAL A 2 66.24 2.66 39.27
C VAL A 2 65.83 2.72 37.80
N SER A 3 65.39 1.59 37.21
CA SER A 3 64.56 1.63 36.01
C SER A 3 63.47 0.58 36.11
N LEU A 4 62.31 1.05 36.58
CA LEU A 4 61.05 0.33 36.64
C LEU A 4 60.51 0.21 35.20
N LYS A 5 60.45 -1.00 34.63
CA LYS A 5 59.76 -1.22 33.35
C LYS A 5 58.29 -1.54 33.63
N LEU A 6 57.41 -0.58 33.33
CA LEU A 6 55.96 -0.76 33.30
C LEU A 6 55.60 -1.75 32.18
N LEU A 7 54.93 -2.85 32.55
CA LEU A 7 54.23 -3.73 31.62
C LEU A 7 52.83 -3.13 31.37
N TYR A 8 52.60 -2.61 30.16
CA TYR A 8 51.26 -2.27 29.68
C TYR A 8 50.60 -3.54 29.15
N LEU A 9 49.53 -4.01 29.81
CA LEU A 9 48.57 -4.93 29.20
C LEU A 9 47.65 -4.12 28.28
N ALA A 10 47.80 -4.28 26.98
CA ALA A 10 46.80 -3.81 26.01
C ALA A 10 45.62 -4.80 26.02
N GLY A 11 44.50 -4.40 26.62
CA GLY A 11 43.23 -5.11 26.47
C GLY A 11 42.68 -4.89 25.06
N ILE A 12 42.63 -5.95 24.25
CA ILE A 12 41.96 -5.94 22.96
C ILE A 12 40.46 -6.00 23.22
N ALA A 13 39.77 -4.85 23.08
CA ALA A 13 38.32 -4.83 23.01
C ALA A 13 37.91 -5.35 21.63
N VAL A 14 37.41 -6.58 21.56
CA VAL A 14 36.77 -7.12 20.35
C VAL A 14 35.38 -6.48 20.27
N SER A 15 35.25 -5.44 19.45
CA SER A 15 33.96 -4.88 19.06
C SER A 15 33.32 -5.82 18.04
N THR A 16 32.44 -6.72 18.49
CA THR A 16 31.58 -7.47 17.57
C THR A 16 30.54 -6.50 17.00
N THR A 17 30.85 -5.85 15.89
CA THR A 17 29.82 -5.23 15.04
C THR A 17 29.01 -6.37 14.44
N GLY A 18 27.96 -6.79 15.15
CA GLY A 18 26.93 -7.64 14.59
C GLY A 18 26.21 -6.82 13.52
N ALA A 19 26.66 -6.93 12.27
CA ALA A 19 25.82 -6.59 11.14
C ALA A 19 24.65 -7.57 11.18
N THR A 20 23.52 -7.13 11.72
CA THR A 20 22.26 -7.83 11.53
C THR A 20 22.02 -7.86 10.03
N ALA A 21 22.29 -9.00 9.40
CA ALA A 21 21.81 -9.24 8.05
C ALA A 21 20.30 -9.05 8.09
N GLN A 22 19.79 -7.99 7.47
CA GLN A 22 18.37 -7.75 7.34
C GLN A 22 17.83 -8.92 6.52
N THR A 23 17.20 -9.88 7.19
CA THR A 23 16.54 -10.99 6.54
C THR A 23 15.42 -10.39 5.71
N SER A 24 15.50 -10.58 4.39
CA SER A 24 14.41 -10.18 3.49
C SER A 24 13.09 -10.73 4.04
N THR A 25 12.12 -9.86 4.26
CA THR A 25 10.79 -10.25 4.75
C THR A 25 10.08 -11.20 3.79
N GLY A 26 10.51 -11.24 2.52
CA GLY A 26 9.87 -11.99 1.44
C GLY A 26 8.42 -11.58 1.24
N LEU A 27 8.02 -10.39 1.71
CA LEU A 27 6.68 -9.84 1.56
C LEU A 27 6.54 -9.17 0.20
N ARG A 28 5.38 -9.36 -0.42
CA ARG A 28 4.99 -8.71 -1.67
C ARG A 28 3.84 -7.73 -1.42
N TYR A 29 3.99 -6.51 -1.91
CA TYR A 29 3.03 -5.43 -1.75
C TYR A 29 2.51 -4.96 -3.11
N MET A 30 1.19 -4.94 -3.30
CA MET A 30 0.56 -4.41 -4.50
C MET A 30 -0.13 -3.06 -4.23
N PRO A 31 0.39 -1.95 -4.76
CA PRO A 31 -0.37 -0.71 -4.89
C PRO A 31 -1.42 -0.85 -5.99
N PHE A 32 -2.70 -1.02 -5.65
CA PHE A 32 -3.79 -1.24 -6.59
C PHE A 32 -4.71 0.00 -6.68
N GLY A 33 -5.00 0.46 -7.90
CA GLY A 33 -5.91 1.60 -8.07
C GLY A 33 -6.07 2.11 -9.49
N ASP A 34 -6.50 3.37 -9.58
CA ASP A 34 -6.66 4.09 -10.84
C ASP A 34 -5.46 5.02 -11.13
N SER A 35 -5.68 6.15 -11.82
CA SER A 35 -4.64 7.14 -12.11
C SER A 35 -4.05 7.77 -10.84
N ILE A 36 -4.79 7.81 -9.72
CA ILE A 36 -4.30 8.31 -8.43
C ILE A 36 -3.29 7.32 -7.82
N THR A 37 -3.26 6.07 -8.28
CA THR A 37 -2.16 5.13 -7.98
C THR A 37 -1.10 5.17 -9.07
N GLU A 38 -1.50 5.19 -10.34
CA GLU A 38 -0.56 5.04 -11.45
C GLU A 38 0.36 6.24 -11.64
N ILE A 39 -0.19 7.47 -11.74
CA ILE A 39 0.49 8.62 -12.35
C ILE A 39 0.78 9.78 -11.39
N VAL A 40 0.99 9.46 -10.11
CA VAL A 40 1.34 10.43 -9.04
C VAL A 40 2.49 9.90 -8.20
N CYS A 41 2.96 10.66 -7.21
CA CYS A 41 4.24 10.41 -6.55
C CYS A 41 4.16 9.95 -5.09
N TRP A 42 2.97 9.73 -4.52
CA TRP A 42 2.87 9.17 -3.16
C TRP A 42 3.58 7.81 -3.06
N ARG A 43 3.60 6.99 -4.12
CA ARG A 43 4.32 5.71 -4.15
C ARG A 43 5.82 5.88 -3.96
N ALA A 44 6.44 6.77 -4.73
CA ALA A 44 7.87 7.03 -4.63
C ALA A 44 8.25 7.56 -3.23
N LYS A 45 7.48 8.51 -2.70
CA LYS A 45 7.66 9.08 -1.35
C LYS A 45 7.46 8.04 -0.24
N LEU A 46 6.47 7.17 -0.40
CA LEU A 46 6.21 6.08 0.55
C LEU A 46 7.34 5.05 0.52
N TRP A 47 7.83 4.68 -0.67
CA TRP A 47 8.98 3.79 -0.80
C TRP A 47 10.22 4.37 -0.13
N GLU A 48 10.56 5.65 -0.38
CA GLU A 48 11.68 6.33 0.26
C GLU A 48 11.60 6.25 1.78
N LYS A 49 10.40 6.44 2.34
CA LYS A 49 10.14 6.37 3.78
C LYS A 49 10.35 4.97 4.37
N LEU A 50 10.25 3.90 3.58
CA LEU A 50 10.49 2.52 4.02
C LEU A 50 11.98 2.16 4.04
N GLN A 51 12.84 2.88 3.32
CA GLN A 51 14.24 2.47 3.11
C GLN A 51 15.09 2.46 4.39
N ASP A 52 14.72 3.25 5.40
CA ASP A 52 15.41 3.29 6.69
C ASP A 52 14.78 2.36 7.75
N THR A 53 13.96 1.39 7.32
CA THR A 53 13.20 0.49 8.20
C THR A 53 13.44 -0.99 7.84
N GLU A 54 12.96 -1.92 8.67
CA GLU A 54 12.96 -3.35 8.34
C GLU A 54 12.17 -3.70 7.06
N TRP A 55 11.32 -2.78 6.58
CA TRP A 55 10.47 -2.95 5.39
C TRP A 55 11.14 -2.55 4.07
N ALA A 56 12.40 -2.09 4.09
CA ALA A 56 13.16 -1.67 2.90
C ALA A 56 13.30 -2.75 1.80
N THR A 57 13.07 -4.02 2.15
CA THR A 57 13.17 -5.16 1.22
C THR A 57 11.81 -5.74 0.83
N VAL A 58 10.70 -5.06 1.15
CA VAL A 58 9.38 -5.47 0.64
C VAL A 58 9.39 -5.31 -0.87
N ASP A 59 9.01 -6.37 -1.58
CA ASP A 59 8.92 -6.44 -3.04
C ASP A 59 7.61 -5.80 -3.49
N TRP A 60 7.65 -4.72 -4.28
CA TRP A 60 6.42 -4.15 -4.81
C TRP A 60 6.06 -4.91 -6.07
N VAL A 61 4.78 -5.17 -6.30
CA VAL A 61 4.34 -6.04 -7.40
C VAL A 61 3.16 -5.42 -8.13
N GLY A 62 3.16 -5.62 -9.45
CA GLY A 62 2.08 -5.17 -10.31
C GLY A 62 2.51 -5.12 -11.77
N SER A 63 1.57 -4.93 -12.69
CA SER A 63 1.88 -4.90 -14.12
C SER A 63 2.42 -3.57 -14.64
N GLY A 64 2.21 -2.47 -13.90
CA GLY A 64 2.65 -1.12 -14.24
C GLY A 64 4.01 -0.78 -13.62
N THR A 65 4.92 -0.20 -14.40
CA THR A 65 6.30 0.13 -13.99
C THR A 65 6.73 1.54 -14.39
N THR A 66 5.79 2.34 -14.93
CA THR A 66 6.05 3.66 -15.50
C THR A 66 6.57 4.65 -14.44
N GLU A 67 7.61 5.41 -14.81
CA GLU A 67 8.12 6.55 -14.04
C GLU A 67 7.28 7.79 -14.37
N ASN A 68 6.80 8.49 -13.35
CA ASN A 68 5.88 9.64 -13.52
C ASN A 68 6.52 10.98 -13.17
N ASN A 69 7.80 11.12 -13.49
CA ASN A 69 8.63 12.26 -13.17
C ASN A 69 8.64 12.61 -11.67
N CYS A 70 8.71 11.59 -10.82
CA CYS A 70 8.71 11.72 -9.37
C CYS A 70 10.09 12.09 -8.79
N GLN A 71 11.07 12.38 -9.65
CA GLN A 71 12.46 12.76 -9.36
C GLN A 71 13.30 11.65 -8.71
N ASP A 72 12.71 10.83 -7.85
CA ASP A 72 13.32 9.58 -7.40
C ASP A 72 13.24 8.54 -8.51
N THR A 73 14.40 8.10 -9.00
CA THR A 73 14.48 7.05 -10.01
C THR A 73 14.82 5.68 -9.44
N LYS A 74 15.00 5.56 -8.13
CA LYS A 74 15.47 4.35 -7.44
C LYS A 74 14.35 3.56 -6.76
N TYR A 75 13.19 4.18 -6.57
CA TYR A 75 12.04 3.49 -5.97
C TYR A 75 11.57 2.31 -6.81
N ASP A 76 11.05 1.29 -6.13
CA ASP A 76 10.36 0.18 -6.78
C ASP A 76 9.07 0.69 -7.44
N ARG A 77 9.01 0.59 -8.77
CA ARG A 77 7.96 1.23 -9.57
C ARG A 77 6.74 0.36 -9.76
N ASP A 78 6.84 -0.90 -9.40
CA ASP A 78 5.81 -1.89 -9.64
C ASP A 78 4.51 -1.51 -8.93
N ASN A 79 3.43 -1.49 -9.70
CA ASN A 79 2.10 -1.14 -9.22
C ASN A 79 1.02 -1.72 -10.13
N GLU A 80 -0.19 -1.80 -9.61
CA GLU A 80 -1.38 -2.20 -10.34
C GLU A 80 -2.35 -1.00 -10.43
N GLY A 81 -1.80 0.19 -10.74
CA GLY A 81 -2.54 1.40 -11.05
C GLY A 81 -2.89 1.48 -12.53
N HIS A 82 -4.15 1.82 -12.86
CA HIS A 82 -4.61 1.90 -14.24
C HIS A 82 -5.45 3.16 -14.49
N SER A 83 -4.87 4.13 -15.20
CA SER A 83 -5.49 5.43 -15.46
C SER A 83 -6.81 5.29 -16.20
N GLY A 84 -7.84 5.92 -15.64
CA GLY A 84 -9.20 5.90 -16.18
C GLY A 84 -9.98 4.61 -15.93
N PHE A 85 -9.42 3.62 -15.23
CA PHE A 85 -10.15 2.39 -14.94
C PHE A 85 -11.17 2.59 -13.82
N LEU A 86 -12.28 1.86 -13.94
CA LEU A 86 -13.38 1.84 -12.98
C LEU A 86 -13.31 0.56 -12.15
N ALA A 87 -13.67 0.64 -10.88
CA ALA A 87 -13.78 -0.54 -10.01
C ALA A 87 -14.77 -1.56 -10.59
N ILE A 88 -15.91 -1.08 -11.08
CA ILE A 88 -16.96 -1.92 -11.68
C ILE A 88 -16.44 -2.66 -12.92
N ASP A 89 -15.68 -1.98 -13.77
CA ASP A 89 -15.14 -2.61 -14.98
C ASP A 89 -14.08 -3.66 -14.64
N ILE A 90 -13.17 -3.35 -13.73
CA ILE A 90 -12.14 -4.30 -13.26
C ILE A 90 -12.80 -5.56 -12.71
N ALA A 91 -13.83 -5.40 -11.88
CA ALA A 91 -14.58 -6.51 -11.28
C ALA A 91 -15.29 -7.35 -12.36
N ASN A 92 -16.05 -6.71 -13.24
CA ASN A 92 -16.83 -7.38 -14.29
C ASN A 92 -15.95 -8.12 -15.30
N LYS A 93 -14.81 -7.52 -15.67
CA LYS A 93 -13.84 -8.10 -16.60
C LYS A 93 -12.88 -9.08 -15.92
N LYS A 94 -12.99 -9.26 -14.60
CA LYS A 94 -12.13 -10.13 -13.77
C LYS A 94 -10.63 -9.84 -13.95
N GLN A 95 -10.26 -8.59 -14.18
CA GLN A 95 -8.88 -8.24 -14.53
C GLN A 95 -7.91 -8.53 -13.37
N LEU A 96 -8.37 -8.30 -12.13
CA LEU A 96 -7.57 -8.54 -10.93
C LEU A 96 -7.17 -10.01 -10.75
N VAL A 97 -7.92 -10.97 -11.32
CA VAL A 97 -7.54 -12.39 -11.29
C VAL A 97 -6.20 -12.59 -12.00
N GLY A 98 -6.09 -12.15 -13.25
CA GLY A 98 -4.87 -12.31 -14.04
C GLY A 98 -3.70 -11.47 -13.51
N TRP A 99 -3.98 -10.33 -12.89
CA TRP A 99 -2.96 -9.51 -12.23
C TRP A 99 -2.37 -10.21 -11.01
N LEU A 100 -3.20 -10.73 -10.10
CA LEU A 100 -2.74 -11.45 -8.92
C LEU A 100 -2.14 -12.83 -9.21
N GLU A 101 -2.52 -13.47 -10.32
CA GLU A 101 -1.85 -14.70 -10.79
C GLU A 101 -0.39 -14.43 -11.21
N LYS A 102 -0.15 -13.32 -11.90
CA LYS A 102 1.18 -12.95 -12.37
C LYS A 102 2.03 -12.26 -11.30
N ASN A 103 1.39 -11.47 -10.46
CA ASN A 103 1.99 -10.61 -9.45
C ASN A 103 1.32 -10.91 -8.09
N PRO A 104 1.56 -12.08 -7.47
CA PRO A 104 0.82 -12.43 -6.27
C PRO A 104 1.27 -11.56 -5.11
N ALA A 105 0.32 -11.14 -4.27
CA ALA A 105 0.55 -10.19 -3.19
C ALA A 105 0.28 -10.79 -1.80
N ASP A 106 0.99 -10.28 -0.80
CA ASP A 106 0.70 -10.54 0.62
C ASP A 106 -0.09 -9.38 1.23
N VAL A 107 0.22 -8.16 0.79
CA VAL A 107 -0.45 -6.92 1.20
C VAL A 107 -0.91 -6.16 -0.04
N ILE A 108 -2.10 -5.58 0.00
CA ILE A 108 -2.66 -4.77 -1.08
C ILE A 108 -3.28 -3.49 -0.53
N THR A 109 -2.98 -2.35 -1.14
CA THR A 109 -3.71 -1.10 -0.92
C THR A 109 -4.64 -0.86 -2.08
N MET A 110 -5.90 -0.48 -1.84
CA MET A 110 -6.88 -0.20 -2.89
C MET A 110 -7.38 1.25 -2.80
N HIS A 111 -7.19 2.01 -3.88
CA HIS A 111 -7.81 3.34 -4.09
C HIS A 111 -8.53 3.37 -5.45
N LEU A 112 -9.84 3.15 -5.44
CA LEU A 112 -10.68 3.05 -6.64
C LEU A 112 -12.06 3.68 -6.41
N GLY A 113 -12.74 4.07 -7.49
CA GLY A 113 -14.09 4.63 -7.42
C GLY A 113 -14.17 6.06 -7.93
N THR A 114 -13.04 6.74 -8.07
CA THR A 114 -12.95 8.09 -8.66
C THR A 114 -13.57 8.11 -10.04
N ASN A 115 -13.18 7.19 -10.91
CA ASN A 115 -13.66 7.14 -12.29
C ASN A 115 -15.10 6.63 -12.39
N ASP A 116 -15.51 5.72 -11.49
CA ASP A 116 -16.89 5.24 -11.44
C ASP A 116 -17.85 6.42 -11.23
N ILE A 117 -17.50 7.34 -10.33
CA ILE A 117 -18.23 8.58 -10.07
C ILE A 117 -18.05 9.59 -11.20
N ALA A 118 -16.80 10.01 -11.45
CA ALA A 118 -16.52 11.19 -12.26
C ALA A 118 -16.75 10.98 -13.76
N GLN A 119 -16.50 9.77 -14.27
CA GLN A 119 -16.63 9.50 -15.70
C GLN A 119 -17.98 8.89 -16.08
N GLN A 120 -18.58 8.10 -15.20
CA GLN A 120 -19.76 7.29 -15.52
C GLN A 120 -20.93 7.48 -14.57
N ASN A 121 -20.82 8.36 -13.56
CA ASN A 121 -21.86 8.66 -12.57
C ASN A 121 -22.51 7.38 -11.99
N LYS A 122 -21.68 6.40 -11.65
CA LYS A 122 -22.14 5.09 -11.18
C LYS A 122 -22.77 5.22 -9.79
N PRO A 123 -23.87 4.50 -9.50
CA PRO A 123 -24.44 4.44 -8.17
C PRO A 123 -23.44 3.90 -7.15
N VAL A 124 -23.43 4.48 -5.94
CA VAL A 124 -22.53 4.05 -4.85
C VAL A 124 -22.68 2.55 -4.54
N ASN A 125 -23.91 2.04 -4.56
CA ASN A 125 -24.17 0.62 -4.29
C ASN A 125 -23.49 -0.31 -5.31
N ASP A 126 -23.40 0.10 -6.57
CA ASP A 126 -22.75 -0.70 -7.62
C ASP A 126 -21.22 -0.72 -7.43
N ILE A 127 -20.65 0.40 -6.97
CA ILE A 127 -19.22 0.49 -6.63
C ILE A 127 -18.90 -0.41 -5.43
N ILE A 128 -19.75 -0.41 -4.39
CA ILE A 128 -19.59 -1.30 -3.22
C ILE A 128 -19.76 -2.78 -3.60
N ALA A 129 -20.68 -3.11 -4.53
CA ALA A 129 -20.80 -4.45 -5.07
C ALA A 129 -19.51 -4.86 -5.80
N ALA A 130 -18.93 -3.98 -6.62
CA ALA A 130 -17.64 -4.22 -7.28
C ALA A 130 -16.51 -4.42 -6.26
N PHE A 131 -16.45 -3.64 -5.19
CA PHE A 131 -15.46 -3.82 -4.12
C PHE A 131 -15.59 -5.20 -3.47
N THR A 132 -16.81 -5.70 -3.29
CA THR A 132 -17.05 -7.06 -2.80
C THR A 132 -16.47 -8.11 -3.74
N THR A 133 -16.71 -7.99 -5.05
CA THR A 133 -16.12 -8.90 -6.04
C THR A 133 -14.59 -8.83 -6.08
N LEU A 134 -14.01 -7.63 -5.99
CA LEU A 134 -12.55 -7.45 -5.94
C LEU A 134 -11.94 -8.09 -4.69
N LEU A 135 -12.58 -7.92 -3.54
CA LEU A 135 -12.19 -8.56 -2.28
C LEU A 135 -12.22 -10.10 -2.38
N GLU A 136 -13.24 -10.66 -3.01
CA GLU A 136 -13.33 -12.12 -3.24
C GLU A 136 -12.18 -12.63 -4.10
N VAL A 137 -11.80 -11.90 -5.14
CA VAL A 137 -10.64 -12.20 -5.98
C VAL A 137 -9.34 -12.14 -5.17
N MET A 138 -9.15 -11.08 -4.37
CA MET A 138 -7.99 -10.93 -3.47
C MET A 138 -7.86 -12.13 -2.53
N ARG A 139 -8.96 -12.50 -1.86
CA ARG A 139 -8.97 -13.62 -0.90
C ARG A 139 -8.86 -14.99 -1.56
N THR A 140 -9.31 -15.13 -2.80
CA THR A 140 -9.11 -16.36 -3.58
C THR A 140 -7.65 -16.53 -3.97
N SER A 141 -6.98 -15.44 -4.36
CA SER A 141 -5.53 -15.46 -4.65
C SER A 141 -4.70 -15.75 -3.40
N ASN A 142 -5.01 -15.09 -2.29
CA ASN A 142 -4.36 -15.30 -1.01
C ASN A 142 -5.39 -15.17 0.14
N PRO A 143 -5.81 -16.29 0.76
CA PRO A 143 -6.78 -16.27 1.85
C PRO A 143 -6.33 -15.51 3.11
N ARG A 144 -5.05 -15.16 3.20
CA ARG A 144 -4.46 -14.36 4.28
C ARG A 144 -4.03 -12.95 3.85
N MET A 145 -4.46 -12.49 2.68
CA MET A 145 -4.08 -11.17 2.18
C MET A 145 -4.47 -10.07 3.17
N LYS A 146 -3.56 -9.13 3.39
CA LYS A 146 -3.76 -7.94 4.24
C LYS A 146 -4.19 -6.79 3.37
N ILE A 147 -5.35 -6.20 3.65
CA ILE A 147 -6.03 -5.32 2.70
C ILE A 147 -6.21 -3.95 3.35
N VAL A 148 -5.72 -2.90 2.71
CA VAL A 148 -5.95 -1.53 3.14
C VAL A 148 -6.77 -0.82 2.07
N VAL A 149 -7.96 -0.34 2.42
CA VAL A 149 -8.89 0.31 1.49
C VAL A 149 -8.97 1.80 1.81
N ALA A 150 -8.72 2.65 0.82
CA ALA A 150 -8.86 4.09 1.00
C ALA A 150 -10.31 4.54 0.81
N GLN A 151 -10.76 5.44 1.70
CA GLN A 151 -11.71 6.46 1.30
C GLN A 151 -11.06 7.33 0.21
N ILE A 152 -11.83 7.78 -0.76
CA ILE A 152 -11.34 8.47 -1.96
C ILE A 152 -11.10 9.93 -1.66
N ILE A 153 -10.00 10.50 -2.16
CA ILE A 153 -9.68 11.94 -2.07
C ILE A 153 -10.80 12.81 -2.69
N PRO A 154 -10.99 14.06 -2.27
CA PRO A 154 -11.93 14.99 -2.90
C PRO A 154 -11.51 15.35 -4.33
N MET A 155 -12.47 15.80 -5.12
CA MET A 155 -12.23 16.38 -6.45
C MET A 155 -12.36 17.91 -6.41
N GLY A 156 -11.45 18.60 -7.10
CA GLY A 156 -11.46 20.06 -7.26
C GLY A 156 -12.32 20.54 -8.44
N LEU A 157 -12.85 19.62 -9.24
CA LEU A 157 -13.68 19.91 -10.41
C LEU A 157 -15.02 19.18 -10.37
N GLY A 158 -16.01 19.74 -11.06
CA GLY A 158 -17.36 19.17 -11.12
C GLY A 158 -18.10 19.19 -9.78
N ASN A 159 -19.25 18.52 -9.74
CA ASN A 159 -20.07 18.38 -8.52
C ASN A 159 -20.09 16.92 -8.05
N PHE A 160 -18.90 16.36 -7.82
CA PHE A 160 -18.73 14.94 -7.50
C PHE A 160 -18.56 14.66 -6.00
N ASN A 161 -18.15 15.65 -5.21
CA ASN A 161 -17.79 15.44 -3.80
C ASN A 161 -18.94 14.88 -2.95
N THR A 162 -20.19 15.25 -3.21
CA THR A 162 -21.34 14.64 -2.50
C THR A 162 -21.42 13.13 -2.73
N GLN A 163 -21.13 12.65 -3.94
CA GLN A 163 -21.15 11.22 -4.25
C GLN A 163 -19.88 10.52 -3.74
N ILE A 164 -18.73 11.19 -3.76
CA ILE A 164 -17.48 10.72 -3.16
C ILE A 164 -17.65 10.54 -1.65
N GLU A 165 -18.21 11.52 -0.94
CA GLU A 165 -18.53 11.43 0.48
C GLU A 165 -19.51 10.29 0.77
N ALA A 166 -20.51 10.10 -0.09
CA ALA A 166 -21.45 8.99 0.04
C ALA A 166 -20.75 7.62 -0.13
N LEU A 167 -19.83 7.49 -1.10
CA LEU A 167 -19.00 6.30 -1.27
C LEU A 167 -18.09 6.09 -0.05
N ASN A 168 -17.38 7.12 0.40
CA ASN A 168 -16.49 7.09 1.57
C ASN A 168 -17.23 6.66 2.84
N LYS A 169 -18.47 7.12 3.01
CA LYS A 169 -19.34 6.69 4.11
C LYS A 169 -19.78 5.23 3.97
N ALA A 170 -20.00 4.73 2.75
CA ALA A 170 -20.41 3.35 2.49
C ALA A 170 -19.27 2.33 2.62
N ILE A 171 -18.02 2.75 2.37
CA ILE A 171 -16.82 1.90 2.52
C ILE A 171 -16.65 1.42 3.97
N ILE A 172 -16.93 2.26 4.96
CA ILE A 172 -16.73 1.93 6.38
C ILE A 172 -17.56 0.71 6.84
N PRO A 173 -18.91 0.72 6.73
CA PRO A 173 -19.72 -0.42 7.14
C PRO A 173 -19.47 -1.65 6.24
N TRP A 174 -19.20 -1.46 4.94
CA TRP A 174 -18.83 -2.57 4.06
C TRP A 174 -17.55 -3.28 4.53
N ALA A 175 -16.48 -2.52 4.80
CA ALA A 175 -15.23 -3.09 5.29
C ALA A 175 -15.42 -3.78 6.65
N THR A 176 -16.19 -3.17 7.54
CA THR A 176 -16.53 -3.76 8.86
C THR A 176 -17.25 -5.10 8.71
N GLU A 177 -18.25 -5.17 7.82
CA GLU A 177 -19.01 -6.40 7.55
C GLU A 177 -18.12 -7.49 6.94
N LYS A 178 -17.22 -7.13 6.02
CA LYS A 178 -16.38 -8.09 5.31
C LYS A 178 -15.09 -8.45 6.03
N ASN A 179 -14.75 -7.77 7.12
CA ASN A 179 -13.49 -7.98 7.84
C ASN A 179 -13.38 -9.40 8.41
N SER A 180 -12.16 -9.95 8.47
CA SER A 180 -11.88 -11.21 9.16
C SER A 180 -10.50 -11.19 9.80
N THR A 181 -10.27 -12.10 10.76
CA THR A 181 -8.98 -12.23 11.43
C THR A 181 -7.89 -12.69 10.46
N GLU A 182 -8.23 -13.62 9.56
CA GLU A 182 -7.28 -14.22 8.62
C GLU A 182 -6.88 -13.24 7.51
N SER A 183 -7.83 -12.43 7.02
CA SER A 183 -7.64 -11.45 5.95
C SER A 183 -8.27 -10.12 6.37
N PRO A 184 -7.59 -9.37 7.26
CA PRO A 184 -8.10 -8.11 7.77
C PRO A 184 -8.19 -7.03 6.68
N ILE A 185 -9.19 -6.19 6.83
CA ILE A 185 -9.45 -4.98 6.04
C ILE A 185 -9.32 -3.78 6.97
N TRP A 186 -8.39 -2.88 6.67
CA TRP A 186 -8.30 -1.58 7.32
C TRP A 186 -8.75 -0.48 6.35
N VAL A 187 -9.61 0.42 6.83
CA VAL A 187 -10.02 1.59 6.06
C VAL A 187 -9.15 2.77 6.46
N VAL A 188 -8.62 3.50 5.48
CA VAL A 188 -7.87 4.75 5.70
C VAL A 188 -8.61 5.94 5.11
N ASP A 189 -8.59 7.06 5.81
CA ASP A 189 -9.26 8.30 5.40
C ASP A 189 -8.29 9.18 4.59
N GLN A 190 -8.32 9.06 3.26
CA GLN A 190 -7.57 9.98 2.38
C GLN A 190 -8.33 11.28 2.08
N TYR A 191 -9.57 11.42 2.57
CA TYR A 191 -10.42 12.56 2.25
C TYR A 191 -10.19 13.72 3.23
N THR A 192 -10.20 13.44 4.53
CA THR A 192 -10.09 14.47 5.57
C THR A 192 -8.73 15.16 5.52
N GLY A 193 -8.74 16.50 5.50
CA GLY A 193 -7.51 17.31 5.43
C GLY A 193 -6.95 17.48 4.01
N PHE A 194 -7.57 16.84 3.01
CA PHE A 194 -7.28 17.00 1.59
C PHE A 194 -8.16 18.10 0.99
N SER A 195 -7.61 18.91 0.07
CA SER A 195 -8.30 20.06 -0.51
C SER A 195 -8.00 20.24 -1.99
N SER A 196 -8.69 21.17 -2.66
CA SER A 196 -8.45 21.45 -4.08
C SER A 196 -7.04 22.00 -4.36
N THR A 197 -6.37 22.62 -3.39
CA THR A 197 -4.99 23.09 -3.55
C THR A 197 -3.96 21.96 -3.53
N ASP A 198 -4.37 20.77 -3.11
CA ASP A 198 -3.55 19.56 -3.11
C ASP A 198 -3.64 18.79 -4.45
N LEU A 199 -4.40 19.32 -5.42
CA LEU A 199 -4.61 18.73 -6.74
C LEU A 199 -3.91 19.58 -7.81
N ARG A 200 -3.32 18.93 -8.82
CA ARG A 200 -2.66 19.63 -9.94
C ARG A 200 -3.63 20.06 -11.04
N ASP A 201 -4.70 19.28 -11.24
CA ASP A 201 -5.65 19.44 -12.35
C ASP A 201 -7.11 19.32 -11.87
N GLY A 202 -7.33 19.31 -10.55
CA GLY A 202 -8.62 19.11 -9.93
C GLY A 202 -9.04 17.64 -9.77
N VAL A 203 -8.19 16.67 -10.16
CA VAL A 203 -8.42 15.23 -9.92
C VAL A 203 -7.21 14.59 -9.26
N HIS A 204 -6.02 14.85 -9.77
CA HIS A 204 -4.81 14.14 -9.36
C HIS A 204 -4.01 14.95 -8.34
N PRO A 205 -3.45 14.30 -7.31
CA PRO A 205 -2.52 14.92 -6.38
C PRO A 205 -1.38 15.69 -7.08
N ASN A 206 -1.01 16.82 -6.47
CA ASN A 206 0.28 17.46 -6.65
C ASN A 206 1.22 17.03 -5.50
N ALA A 207 2.42 17.64 -5.39
CA ALA A 207 3.39 17.27 -4.36
C ALA A 207 2.83 17.36 -2.92
N SER A 208 2.04 18.38 -2.59
CA SER A 208 1.38 18.52 -1.27
C SER A 208 0.34 17.43 -1.06
N GLY A 209 -0.45 17.12 -2.09
CA GLY A 209 -1.41 16.02 -2.04
C GLY A 209 -0.75 14.67 -1.87
N ASP A 210 0.34 14.41 -2.60
CA ASP A 210 1.11 13.19 -2.46
C ASP A 210 1.67 13.04 -1.03
N ASP A 211 2.18 14.11 -0.42
CA ASP A 211 2.66 14.09 0.97
C ASP A 211 1.54 13.71 1.95
N LYS A 212 0.35 14.32 1.82
CA LYS A 212 -0.82 13.97 2.64
C LYS A 212 -1.25 12.52 2.46
N MET A 213 -1.23 12.02 1.21
CA MET A 213 -1.57 10.63 0.95
C MET A 213 -0.59 9.67 1.65
N VAL A 214 0.70 10.00 1.67
CA VAL A 214 1.73 9.21 2.37
C VAL A 214 1.52 9.24 3.88
N GLU A 215 1.19 10.39 4.47
CA GLU A 215 0.93 10.50 5.91
C GLU A 215 -0.19 9.56 6.37
N VAL A 216 -1.18 9.33 5.52
CA VAL A 216 -2.30 8.42 5.78
C VAL A 216 -1.94 6.97 5.44
N TRP A 217 -1.31 6.72 4.29
CA TRP A 217 -0.98 5.36 3.84
C TRP A 217 0.06 4.68 4.74
N TYR A 218 1.12 5.40 5.08
CA TYR A 218 2.31 4.84 5.73
C TYR A 218 2.00 4.06 7.02
N PRO A 219 1.32 4.63 8.04
CA PRO A 219 1.08 3.90 9.29
C PRO A 219 0.21 2.65 9.08
N ALA A 220 -0.80 2.71 8.21
CA ALA A 220 -1.67 1.57 7.92
C ALA A 220 -0.94 0.47 7.15
N LEU A 221 -0.07 0.85 6.21
CA LEU A 221 0.71 -0.09 5.42
C LEU A 221 1.78 -0.80 6.26
N VAL A 222 2.50 -0.06 7.10
CA VAL A 222 3.46 -0.65 8.05
C VAL A 222 2.75 -1.65 8.97
N HIS A 223 1.59 -1.29 9.50
CA HIS A 223 0.80 -2.23 10.31
C HIS A 223 0.39 -3.49 9.52
N ALA A 224 -0.03 -3.34 8.26
CA ALA A 224 -0.34 -4.48 7.42
C ALA A 224 0.89 -5.38 7.15
N PHE A 225 2.08 -4.80 6.99
CA PHE A 225 3.34 -5.54 6.86
C PHE A 225 3.70 -6.30 8.13
N GLU A 226 3.55 -5.69 9.31
CA GLU A 226 3.77 -6.35 10.60
C GLU A 226 2.91 -7.62 10.73
N VAL A 227 1.61 -7.50 10.43
CA VAL A 227 0.66 -8.61 10.50
C VAL A 227 0.99 -9.68 9.45
N ALA A 228 1.35 -9.29 8.22
CA ALA A 228 1.74 -10.23 7.18
C ALA A 228 3.04 -10.99 7.53
N ALA A 229 4.04 -10.29 8.07
CA ALA A 229 5.30 -10.88 8.50
C ALA A 229 5.10 -11.89 9.63
N ALA A 230 4.28 -11.55 10.63
CA ALA A 230 3.93 -12.44 11.73
C ALA A 230 3.25 -13.73 11.23
N ASP A 231 2.31 -13.61 10.29
CA ASP A 231 1.63 -14.76 9.68
C ASP A 231 2.61 -15.67 8.94
N LYS A 232 3.54 -15.10 8.14
CA LYS A 232 4.56 -15.89 7.44
C LYS A 232 5.49 -16.60 8.42
N ALA A 233 5.95 -15.92 9.46
CA ALA A 233 6.79 -16.52 10.49
C ALA A 233 6.09 -17.69 11.20
N ALA A 234 4.79 -17.54 11.51
CA ALA A 234 3.99 -18.59 12.14
C ALA A 234 3.81 -19.82 11.23
N VAL A 235 3.66 -19.64 9.91
CA VAL A 235 3.59 -20.75 8.94
C VAL A 235 4.92 -21.49 8.88
N VAL A 236 6.03 -20.76 8.80
CA VAL A 236 7.38 -21.36 8.76
C VAL A 236 7.66 -22.14 10.04
N ALA A 237 7.36 -21.58 11.21
CA ALA A 237 7.55 -22.27 12.49
C ALA A 237 6.77 -23.60 12.58
N ARG A 238 5.54 -23.66 12.04
CA ARG A 238 4.74 -24.90 12.02
C ARG A 238 5.33 -25.97 11.11
N GLN A 239 6.06 -25.61 10.06
CA GLN A 239 6.70 -26.56 9.15
C GLN A 239 7.94 -27.23 9.77
N PHE A 240 8.54 -26.64 10.80
CA PHE A 240 9.72 -27.20 11.48
C PHE A 240 9.39 -28.00 12.75
N VAL A 241 8.12 -28.01 13.18
CA VAL A 241 7.65 -28.76 14.37
C VAL A 241 6.89 -30.04 13.96
N ALA A 242 6.57 -30.20 12.68
CA ALA A 242 5.96 -31.41 12.10
C ALA A 242 7.02 -32.33 11.49
#